data_AF-A0A2D4GUW8-F1
#
_entry.id   AF-A0A2D4GUW8-F1
#
_cell.length_a   1.000
_cell.length_b   1.000
_cell.length_c   1.000
_cell.angle_alpha   90.00
_cell.angle_beta   90.00
_cell.angle_gamma   90.00
#
_symmetry.space_group_name_H-M   'P 1'
#
loop_
_entity.id
_entity.type
_entity.pdbx_description
1 polymer ?
#
loop_
_entity_poly.entity_id
_entity_poly.type
_entity_poly.pdbx_seq_one_letter_code
_entity_poly.pdbx_strand_id
1 'polypeptide(L)'
;MPLPPPPSSPPPPCPASRESLSLNRPFLRSLLGWLRIAQLLLGAVCWVTLAAHKYEGATYFAVFAAVLVWLLTLVLFGLSLLGRWTLIPVLGTHWLLTNILHDLLLGVIFFTAAAGIIGYKARSISYCTLRGYSRPCSYTAYLVAAIFAGKTAFLYLLSGLYCLVRRFQGHRDII
;
A
#
# COMPACT_ATOMS: atom_id res chain seq x y z
N MET A 1 2.06 -34.77 67.49
CA MET A 1 1.06 -34.26 66.52
C MET A 1 1.82 -33.68 65.34
N PRO A 2 1.63 -34.19 64.11
CA PRO A 2 2.27 -33.65 62.92
C PRO A 2 1.72 -32.25 62.61
N LEU A 3 2.60 -31.30 62.26
CA LEU A 3 2.21 -29.95 61.87
C LEU A 3 1.47 -29.97 60.51
N PRO A 4 0.44 -29.13 60.32
CA PRO A 4 -0.26 -29.04 59.05
C PRO A 4 0.67 -28.50 57.94
N PRO A 5 0.53 -28.98 56.69
CA PRO A 5 1.32 -28.49 55.58
C PRO A 5 1.05 -27.00 55.33
N PRO A 6 2.06 -26.23 54.87
CA PRO A 6 1.91 -24.81 54.60
C PRO A 6 0.86 -24.57 53.50
N PRO A 7 0.14 -23.43 53.55
CA PRO A 7 -0.86 -23.09 52.55
C PRO A 7 -0.22 -23.00 51.16
N SER A 8 -0.79 -23.74 50.21
CA SER A 8 -0.42 -23.71 48.80
C SER A 8 -0.54 -22.28 48.27
N SER A 9 0.51 -21.80 47.59
CA SER A 9 0.50 -20.50 46.92
C SER A 9 -0.68 -20.41 45.93
N PRO A 10 -1.31 -19.23 45.80
CA PRO A 10 -2.37 -19.05 44.81
C PRO A 10 -1.80 -19.31 43.40
N PRO A 11 -2.60 -19.90 42.49
CA PRO A 11 -2.16 -20.13 41.12
C PRO A 11 -1.73 -18.81 40.46
N PRO A 12 -0.70 -18.82 39.59
CA PRO A 12 -0.24 -17.62 38.91
C PRO A 12 -1.42 -16.99 38.15
N PRO A 13 -1.62 -15.67 38.24
CA PRO A 13 -2.70 -15.01 37.51
C PRO A 13 -2.52 -15.32 36.02
N CYS A 14 -3.53 -15.95 35.42
CA CYS A 14 -3.58 -16.12 33.97
C CYS A 14 -3.44 -14.73 33.33
N PRO A 15 -2.53 -14.51 32.38
CA PRO A 15 -2.48 -13.26 31.65
C PRO A 15 -3.72 -13.20 30.75
N ALA A 16 -4.83 -12.68 31.28
CA ALA A 16 -5.97 -12.23 30.51
C ALA A 16 -5.66 -10.86 29.91
N SER A 17 -4.60 -10.74 29.11
CA SER A 17 -4.38 -9.56 28.29
C SER A 17 -5.13 -9.75 26.97
N ARG A 18 -6.45 -9.51 27.00
CA ARG A 18 -7.06 -8.83 25.84
C ARG A 18 -6.40 -7.45 25.79
N GLU A 19 -5.19 -7.36 25.23
CA GLU A 19 -4.58 -6.10 24.90
C GLU A 19 -5.59 -5.33 24.05
N SER A 20 -6.13 -4.26 24.62
CA SER A 20 -6.98 -3.34 23.90
C SER A 20 -6.23 -2.91 22.65
N LEU A 21 -6.90 -3.05 21.51
CA LEU A 21 -6.38 -2.70 20.19
C LEU A 21 -6.15 -1.18 20.17
N SER A 22 -4.98 -0.75 20.65
CA SER A 22 -4.67 0.66 20.84
C SER A 22 -4.14 1.23 19.54
N LEU A 23 -4.78 2.29 19.07
CA LEU A 23 -4.43 2.96 17.83
C LEU A 23 -3.10 3.72 18.01
N ASN A 24 -2.13 3.48 17.14
CA ASN A 24 -0.85 4.17 17.12
C ASN A 24 -1.02 5.60 16.57
N ARG A 25 -1.47 6.51 17.44
CA ARG A 25 -1.69 7.94 17.12
C ARG A 25 -0.42 8.65 16.60
N PRO A 26 0.79 8.38 17.14
CA PRO A 26 2.04 8.91 16.56
C PRO A 26 2.20 8.61 15.07
N PHE A 27 1.92 7.36 14.66
CA PHE A 27 1.98 6.98 13.24
C PHE A 27 0.95 7.73 12.39
N LEU A 28 -0.28 7.90 12.85
CA LEU A 28 -1.31 8.65 12.12
C LEU A 28 -0.96 10.13 11.92
N ARG A 29 -0.20 10.72 12.84
CA ARG A 29 0.25 12.11 12.74
C ARG A 29 1.52 12.26 11.90
N SER A 30 2.21 11.16 11.60
CA SER A 30 3.45 11.19 10.83
C SER A 30 3.17 11.46 9.35
N LEU A 31 4.18 12.01 8.66
CA LEU A 31 4.12 12.23 7.22
C LEU A 31 3.85 10.90 6.46
N LEU A 32 4.48 9.82 6.90
CA LEU A 32 4.29 8.50 6.28
C LEU A 32 2.86 7.99 6.44
N GLY A 33 2.24 8.22 7.60
CA GLY A 33 0.83 7.89 7.84
C GLY A 33 -0.10 8.62 6.86
N TRP A 34 0.11 9.93 6.66
CA TRP A 34 -0.64 10.71 5.68
C TRP A 34 -0.42 10.25 4.23
N LEU A 35 0.83 9.96 3.85
CA LEU A 35 1.15 9.44 2.51
C LEU A 35 0.44 8.10 2.26
N ARG A 36 0.42 7.21 3.25
CA ARG A 36 -0.30 5.92 3.17
C ARG A 36 -1.79 6.09 3.01
N ILE A 37 -2.40 6.99 3.78
CA ILE A 37 -3.83 7.31 3.64
C ILE A 37 -4.12 7.84 2.23
N ALA A 38 -3.31 8.75 1.72
CA ALA A 38 -3.45 9.27 0.36
C ALA A 38 -3.32 8.17 -0.72
N GLN A 39 -2.33 7.29 -0.60
CA GLN A 39 -2.15 6.12 -1.49
C GLN A 39 -3.39 5.22 -1.48
N LEU A 40 -3.93 4.90 -0.29
CA LEU A 40 -5.09 4.04 -0.13
C LEU A 40 -6.37 4.68 -0.67
N LEU A 41 -6.60 5.97 -0.40
CA LEU A 41 -7.76 6.71 -0.93
C LEU A 41 -7.72 6.81 -2.45
N LEU A 42 -6.55 7.14 -3.01
CA LEU A 42 -6.37 7.22 -4.46
C LEU A 42 -6.61 5.87 -5.13
N GLY A 43 -6.09 4.80 -4.52
CA GLY A 43 -6.38 3.43 -4.94
C GLY A 43 -7.86 3.09 -4.86
N ALA A 44 -8.53 3.41 -3.75
CA ALA A 44 -9.96 3.13 -3.56
C ALA A 44 -10.84 3.85 -4.59
N VAL A 45 -10.59 5.13 -4.86
CA VAL A 45 -11.27 5.90 -5.92
C VAL A 45 -11.05 5.24 -7.29
N CYS A 46 -9.82 4.81 -7.58
CA CYS A 46 -9.50 4.08 -8.80
C CYS A 46 -10.31 2.78 -8.88
N TRP A 47 -10.39 1.99 -7.80
CA TRP A 47 -11.16 0.73 -7.75
C TRP A 47 -12.65 0.91 -7.94
N VAL A 48 -13.26 1.91 -7.30
CA VAL A 48 -14.69 2.20 -7.46
C VAL A 48 -15.00 2.58 -8.90
N THR A 49 -14.13 3.38 -9.52
CA THR A 49 -14.26 3.76 -10.95
C THR A 49 -14.11 2.54 -11.85
N LEU A 50 -13.14 1.69 -11.54
CA LEU A 50 -12.83 0.48 -12.26
C LEU A 50 -13.98 -0.54 -12.19
N ALA A 51 -14.51 -0.81 -11.00
CA ALA A 51 -15.61 -1.76 -10.77
C ALA A 51 -16.90 -1.44 -11.56
N ALA A 52 -17.08 -0.18 -12.01
CA ALA A 52 -18.21 0.22 -12.83
C ALA A 52 -18.10 -0.17 -14.32
N HIS A 53 -16.96 -0.73 -14.76
CA HIS A 53 -16.70 -1.04 -16.17
C HIS A 53 -16.54 -2.55 -16.42
N LYS A 54 -17.02 -3.03 -17.57
CA LYS A 54 -16.74 -4.38 -18.07
C LYS A 54 -15.32 -4.43 -18.65
N TYR A 55 -14.56 -5.46 -18.28
CA TYR A 55 -13.19 -5.69 -18.74
C TYR A 55 -13.12 -6.79 -19.80
N GLU A 56 -12.07 -6.76 -20.62
CA GLU A 56 -11.79 -7.81 -21.59
C GLU A 56 -10.30 -8.16 -21.60
N GLY A 57 -9.98 -9.45 -21.77
CA GLY A 57 -8.61 -9.93 -21.97
C GLY A 57 -7.63 -9.57 -20.84
N ALA A 58 -6.48 -9.00 -21.20
CA ALA A 58 -5.37 -8.73 -20.27
C ALA A 58 -5.70 -7.70 -19.16
N THR A 59 -6.81 -6.97 -19.27
CA THR A 59 -7.18 -5.97 -18.26
C THR A 59 -7.58 -6.61 -16.93
N TYR A 60 -8.11 -7.84 -16.94
CA TYR A 60 -8.43 -8.59 -15.71
C TYR A 60 -7.19 -8.84 -14.85
N PHE A 61 -6.08 -9.24 -15.48
CA PHE A 61 -4.83 -9.49 -14.77
C PHE A 61 -4.23 -8.20 -14.19
N ALA A 62 -4.27 -7.09 -14.95
CA ALA A 62 -3.80 -5.80 -14.47
C ALA A 62 -4.60 -5.29 -13.26
N VAL A 63 -5.93 -5.41 -13.31
CA VAL A 63 -6.82 -5.06 -12.19
C VAL A 63 -6.52 -5.93 -10.97
N PHE A 64 -6.41 -7.26 -11.15
CA PHE A 64 -6.05 -8.18 -10.08
C PHE A 64 -4.72 -7.81 -9.41
N ALA A 65 -3.66 -7.61 -10.21
CA ALA A 65 -2.35 -7.26 -9.71
C ALA A 65 -2.37 -5.94 -8.92
N ALA A 66 -3.08 -4.93 -9.41
CA ALA A 66 -3.13 -3.66 -8.71
C ALA A 66 -4.03 -3.72 -7.46
N VAL A 67 -5.09 -4.55 -7.41
CA VAL A 67 -5.86 -4.81 -6.17
C VAL A 67 -4.97 -5.48 -5.13
N LEU A 68 -4.16 -6.47 -5.52
CA LEU A 68 -3.21 -7.14 -4.64
C LEU A 68 -2.21 -6.13 -4.03
N VAL A 69 -1.69 -5.21 -4.86
CA VAL A 69 -0.80 -4.13 -4.42
C VAL A 69 -1.48 -3.18 -3.42
N TRP A 70 -2.74 -2.83 -3.67
CA TRP A 70 -3.53 -1.99 -2.76
C TRP A 70 -3.78 -2.70 -1.41
N LEU A 71 -4.16 -3.97 -1.44
CA LEU A 71 -4.35 -4.79 -0.23
C LEU A 71 -3.06 -4.93 0.57
N LEU A 72 -1.91 -5.14 -0.10
CA LEU A 72 -0.62 -5.20 0.57
C LEU A 72 -0.32 -3.88 1.29
N THR A 73 -0.62 -2.75 0.66
CA THR A 73 -0.48 -1.42 1.29
C THR A 73 -1.43 -1.26 2.48
N LEU A 74 -2.66 -1.76 2.38
CA LEU A 74 -3.64 -1.74 3.46
C LEU A 74 -3.16 -2.57 4.66
N VAL A 75 -2.57 -3.74 4.42
CA VAL A 75 -1.99 -4.60 5.47
C VAL A 75 -0.82 -3.90 6.18
N LEU A 76 0.12 -3.33 5.42
CA LEU A 76 1.24 -2.58 6.01
C LEU A 76 0.76 -1.36 6.82
N PHE A 77 -0.24 -0.65 6.29
CA PHE A 77 -0.88 0.45 7.01
C PHE A 77 -1.55 -0.02 8.29
N GLY A 78 -2.32 -1.10 8.24
CA GLY A 78 -2.96 -1.72 9.41
C GLY A 78 -1.95 -2.12 10.48
N LEU A 79 -0.89 -2.83 10.11
CA LEU A 79 0.15 -3.23 11.07
C LEU A 79 0.86 -2.02 11.70
N SER A 80 1.12 -0.97 10.92
CA SER A 80 1.69 0.29 11.42
C SER A 80 0.73 1.04 12.35
N LEU A 81 -0.56 1.05 11.99
CA LEU A 81 -1.63 1.70 12.73
C LEU A 81 -1.92 0.99 14.06
N LEU A 82 -1.82 -0.34 14.10
CA LEU A 82 -1.99 -1.13 15.31
C LEU A 82 -0.73 -1.18 16.19
N GLY A 83 0.43 -0.73 15.68
CA GLY A 83 1.70 -0.90 16.39
C GLY A 83 2.21 -2.35 16.40
N ARG A 84 1.70 -3.21 15.52
CA ARG A 84 1.85 -4.68 15.57
C ARG A 84 2.70 -5.27 14.44
N TRP A 85 3.65 -4.50 13.90
CA TRP A 85 4.57 -4.98 12.87
C TRP A 85 5.47 -6.15 13.34
N THR A 86 5.71 -6.28 14.65
CA THR A 86 6.48 -7.37 15.24
C THR A 86 5.82 -8.75 15.14
N LEU A 87 4.52 -8.81 14.79
CA LEU A 87 3.82 -10.07 14.53
C LEU A 87 4.39 -10.83 13.32
N ILE A 88 5.10 -10.13 12.43
CA ILE A 88 5.76 -10.75 11.29
C ILE A 88 7.25 -10.94 11.63
N PRO A 89 7.74 -12.17 11.88
CA PRO A 89 9.06 -12.39 12.48
C PRO A 89 10.22 -11.82 11.66
N VAL A 90 10.15 -11.93 10.33
CA VAL A 90 11.23 -11.49 9.42
C VAL A 90 11.06 -10.05 8.96
N LEU A 91 9.83 -9.63 8.62
CA LEU A 91 9.58 -8.27 8.12
C LEU A 91 9.48 -7.24 9.25
N GLY A 92 9.01 -7.65 10.44
CA GLY A 92 8.84 -6.77 11.59
C GLY A 92 10.16 -6.26 12.17
N THR A 93 11.21 -7.08 12.14
CA THR A 93 12.56 -6.69 12.59
C THR A 93 13.22 -5.69 11.63
N HIS A 94 12.83 -5.72 10.36
CA HIS A 94 13.33 -4.85 9.31
C HIS A 94 12.22 -3.92 8.77
N TRP A 95 11.31 -3.46 9.64
CA TRP A 95 10.07 -2.79 9.24
C TRP A 95 10.29 -1.54 8.36
N LEU A 96 11.30 -0.73 8.69
CA LEU A 96 11.68 0.42 7.86
C LEU A 96 12.13 -0.02 6.46
N LEU A 97 12.95 -1.07 6.36
CA LEU A 97 13.40 -1.62 5.08
C LEU A 97 12.24 -2.24 4.29
N THR A 98 11.32 -2.95 4.96
CA THR A 98 10.09 -3.46 4.33
C THR A 98 9.28 -2.33 3.70
N ASN A 99 9.12 -1.20 4.40
CA ASN A 99 8.40 -0.05 3.86
C ASN A 99 9.15 0.61 2.69
N ILE A 100 10.48 0.76 2.77
CA ILE A 100 11.30 1.27 1.65
C ILE A 100 11.14 0.40 0.42
N LEU A 101 11.30 -0.92 0.58
CA LEU A 101 11.25 -1.86 -0.53
C LEU A 101 9.87 -1.88 -1.17
N HIS A 102 8.82 -1.96 -0.35
CA HIS A 102 7.44 -1.87 -0.80
C HIS A 102 7.20 -0.58 -1.59
N ASP A 103 7.57 0.56 -1.04
CA ASP A 103 7.30 1.86 -1.63
C ASP A 103 8.06 2.12 -2.93
N LEU A 104 9.34 1.77 -2.98
CA LEU A 104 10.13 1.94 -4.19
C LEU A 104 9.68 0.96 -5.29
N LEU A 105 9.42 -0.31 -4.95
CA LEU A 105 8.93 -1.29 -5.92
C LEU A 105 7.59 -0.86 -6.52
N LEU A 106 6.63 -0.48 -5.69
CA LEU A 106 5.33 -0.05 -6.17
C LEU A 106 5.41 1.26 -6.94
N GLY A 107 6.22 2.22 -6.47
CA GLY A 107 6.49 3.46 -7.18
C GLY A 107 6.99 3.21 -8.60
N VAL A 108 7.97 2.31 -8.77
CA VAL A 108 8.51 1.92 -10.08
C VAL A 108 7.47 1.17 -10.93
N ILE A 109 6.71 0.23 -10.35
CA ILE A 109 5.67 -0.52 -11.07
C ILE A 109 4.60 0.43 -11.60
N PHE A 110 4.07 1.34 -10.77
CA PHE A 110 3.06 2.29 -11.21
C PHE A 110 3.61 3.31 -12.22
N PHE A 111 4.87 3.74 -12.06
CA PHE A 111 5.52 4.62 -13.02
C PHE A 111 5.68 3.97 -14.39
N THR A 112 6.20 2.74 -14.43
CA THR A 112 6.37 1.98 -15.68
C THR A 112 5.02 1.65 -16.33
N ALA A 113 3.98 1.36 -15.54
CA ALA A 113 2.63 1.19 -16.04
C ALA A 113 2.07 2.49 -16.66
N ALA A 114 2.21 3.63 -15.99
CA ALA A 114 1.76 4.92 -16.51
C ALA A 114 2.50 5.29 -17.82
N ALA A 115 3.83 5.14 -17.82
CA ALA A 115 4.66 5.38 -19.00
C ALA A 115 4.31 4.42 -20.15
N GLY A 116 4.06 3.15 -19.86
CA GLY A 116 3.65 2.15 -20.84
C GLY A 116 2.29 2.45 -21.47
N ILE A 117 1.29 2.84 -20.66
CA ILE A 117 -0.04 3.25 -21.15
C ILE A 117 0.09 4.46 -22.09
N ILE A 118 0.80 5.51 -21.66
CA ILE A 118 1.00 6.71 -22.47
C ILE A 118 1.80 6.38 -23.74
N GLY A 119 2.89 5.62 -23.64
CA GLY A 119 3.74 5.27 -24.79
C GLY A 119 3.03 4.40 -25.82
N TYR A 120 2.29 3.38 -25.37
CA TYR A 120 1.48 2.53 -26.25
C TYR A 120 0.37 3.35 -26.92
N LYS A 121 -0.30 4.23 -26.16
CA LYS A 121 -1.41 5.03 -26.71
C LYS A 121 -0.95 6.21 -27.55
N ALA A 122 0.21 6.81 -27.29
CA ALA A 122 0.81 7.83 -28.16
C ALA A 122 0.99 7.29 -29.60
N ARG A 123 1.36 6.01 -29.75
CA ARG A 123 1.41 5.33 -31.05
C ARG A 123 0.04 5.04 -31.65
N SER A 124 -1.02 5.00 -30.85
CA SER A 124 -2.40 4.74 -31.32
C SER A 124 -3.18 6.01 -31.67
N ILE A 125 -2.84 7.15 -31.06
CA ILE A 125 -3.49 8.46 -31.31
C ILE A 125 -3.28 8.92 -32.75
N SER A 126 -2.12 8.59 -33.34
CA SER A 126 -1.84 8.83 -34.76
C SER A 126 -2.90 8.23 -35.69
N TYR A 127 -3.58 7.15 -35.28
CA TYR A 127 -4.65 6.53 -36.07
C TYR A 127 -6.03 7.17 -35.81
N CYS A 128 -6.29 7.79 -34.64
CA CYS A 128 -7.56 8.46 -34.36
C CYS A 128 -7.71 9.81 -35.09
N THR A 129 -6.61 10.40 -35.60
CA THR A 129 -6.61 11.66 -36.36
C THR A 129 -6.82 11.45 -37.88
N LEU A 130 -6.93 10.20 -38.34
CA LEU A 130 -7.19 9.88 -39.75
C LEU A 130 -8.66 10.16 -40.12
N ARG A 131 -8.88 10.98 -41.16
CA ARG A 131 -10.22 11.19 -41.73
C ARG A 131 -10.80 9.85 -42.20
N GLY A 132 -11.92 9.42 -41.59
CA GLY A 132 -12.63 8.17 -41.92
C GLY A 132 -12.56 7.07 -40.86
N TYR A 133 -11.83 7.26 -39.76
CA TYR A 133 -11.78 6.28 -38.67
C TYR A 133 -13.02 6.38 -37.77
N SER A 134 -13.88 5.35 -37.77
CA SER A 134 -15.21 5.35 -37.13
C SER A 134 -15.30 4.52 -35.84
N ARG A 135 -14.19 3.94 -35.34
CA ARG A 135 -14.21 3.19 -34.08
C ARG A 135 -14.15 4.12 -32.85
N PRO A 136 -14.85 3.81 -31.74
CA PRO A 136 -14.82 4.62 -30.52
C PRO A 136 -13.39 4.67 -29.94
N CYS A 137 -12.77 5.85 -29.95
CA CYS A 137 -11.42 6.06 -29.43
C CYS A 137 -11.54 6.26 -27.89
N SER A 138 -11.27 5.21 -27.11
CA SER A 138 -11.35 5.22 -25.63
C SER A 138 -10.20 5.97 -24.93
N TYR A 139 -9.63 6.97 -25.59
CA TYR A 139 -8.46 7.74 -25.15
C TYR A 139 -8.61 8.32 -23.74
N THR A 140 -9.79 8.88 -23.42
CA THR A 140 -10.07 9.50 -22.13
C THR A 140 -9.89 8.53 -20.96
N ALA A 141 -10.34 7.28 -21.08
CA ALA A 141 -10.22 6.29 -20.02
C ALA A 141 -8.75 5.91 -19.73
N TYR A 142 -7.95 5.76 -20.79
CA TYR A 142 -6.51 5.47 -20.64
C TYR A 142 -5.72 6.67 -20.11
N LEU A 143 -6.09 7.89 -20.53
CA LEU A 143 -5.48 9.11 -20.01
C LEU A 143 -5.75 9.26 -18.51
N VAL A 144 -7.00 9.07 -18.09
CA VAL A 144 -7.38 9.07 -16.68
C VAL A 144 -6.59 8.01 -15.91
N ALA A 145 -6.56 6.75 -16.40
CA ALA A 145 -5.79 5.69 -15.75
C ALA A 145 -4.29 6.02 -15.61
N ALA A 146 -3.67 6.61 -16.64
CA ALA A 146 -2.27 7.01 -16.60
C ALA A 146 -2.00 8.16 -15.60
N ILE A 147 -2.90 9.15 -15.50
CA ILE A 147 -2.79 10.25 -14.53
C ILE A 147 -2.88 9.70 -13.11
N PHE A 148 -3.86 8.84 -12.83
CA PHE A 148 -4.03 8.23 -11.51
C PHE A 148 -2.83 7.34 -11.17
N ALA A 149 -2.37 6.48 -12.09
CA ALA A 149 -1.17 5.67 -11.90
C ALA A 149 0.08 6.54 -11.65
N GLY A 150 0.24 7.65 -12.37
CA GLY A 150 1.35 8.59 -12.17
C GLY A 150 1.32 9.28 -10.81
N LYS A 151 0.14 9.74 -10.35
CA LYS A 151 -0.02 10.30 -9.00
C LYS A 151 0.27 9.26 -7.92
N THR A 152 -0.22 8.04 -8.08
CA THR A 152 0.06 6.92 -7.17
C THR A 152 1.55 6.61 -7.12
N ALA A 153 2.21 6.51 -8.29
CA ALA A 153 3.65 6.30 -8.39
C ALA A 153 4.44 7.39 -7.65
N PHE A 154 4.08 8.66 -7.84
CA PHE A 154 4.71 9.78 -7.16
C PHE A 154 4.60 9.65 -5.63
N LEU A 155 3.41 9.33 -5.10
CA LEU A 155 3.21 9.17 -3.66
C LEU A 155 4.02 8.01 -3.07
N TYR A 156 4.12 6.88 -3.78
CA TYR A 156 4.94 5.74 -3.35
C TYR A 156 6.44 6.05 -3.42
N LEU A 157 6.91 6.69 -4.49
CA LEU A 157 8.32 7.09 -4.59
C LEU A 157 8.69 8.11 -3.50
N LEU A 158 7.82 9.09 -3.24
CA LEU A 158 8.02 10.07 -2.18
C LEU A 158 8.10 9.40 -0.79
N SER A 159 7.21 8.46 -0.50
CA SER A 159 7.24 7.74 0.79
C SER A 159 8.48 6.84 0.91
N GLY A 160 8.87 6.16 -0.16
CA GLY A 160 10.08 5.33 -0.22
C GLY A 160 11.35 6.15 -0.04
N LEU A 161 11.46 7.30 -0.71
CA LEU A 161 12.59 8.24 -0.56
C LEU A 161 12.64 8.82 0.84
N TYR A 162 11.50 9.20 1.42
CA TYR A 162 11.44 9.67 2.81
C TYR A 162 11.97 8.62 3.79
N CYS A 163 11.50 7.36 3.68
CA CYS A 163 11.98 6.26 4.51
C CYS A 163 13.46 5.96 4.28
N LEU A 164 13.94 6.10 3.04
CA LEU A 164 15.35 5.90 2.69
C LEU A 164 16.24 6.97 3.34
N VAL A 165 15.84 8.25 3.27
CA VAL A 165 16.54 9.36 3.95
C VAL A 165 16.59 9.12 5.47
N ARG A 166 15.46 8.74 6.08
CA ARG A 166 15.42 8.39 7.51
C ARG A 166 16.39 7.27 7.87
N ARG A 167 16.48 6.24 7.03
CA ARG A 167 17.42 5.13 7.21
C ARG A 167 18.87 5.61 7.15
N PHE A 168 19.20 6.51 6.22
CA PHE A 168 20.54 7.11 6.15
C PHE A 168 20.87 7.99 7.36
N GLN A 169 19.87 8.59 8.00
CA GLN A 169 20.01 9.32 9.26
C GLN A 169 20.14 8.41 10.49
N GLY A 170 20.16 7.08 10.31
CA GLY A 170 20.35 6.11 11.40
C GLY A 170 19.07 5.68 12.12
N HIS A 171 17.89 6.14 11.67
CA HIS A 171 16.62 5.67 12.22
C HIS A 171 16.35 4.22 11.80
N ARG A 172 15.72 3.44 12.68
CA ARG A 172 15.38 2.03 12.43
C ARG A 172 13.88 1.78 12.28
N ASP A 173 13.08 2.81 12.54
CA ASP A 173 11.63 2.78 12.56
C ASP A 173 11.03 3.87 11.67
N ILE A 174 9.71 3.81 11.51
CA ILE A 174 8.93 4.63 10.58
C ILE A 174 8.21 5.82 11.24
N ILE A 175 8.31 5.96 12.57
CA ILE A 175 7.67 7.03 13.36
C ILE A 175 8.71 8.04 13.78
#